data_AF-A0A527D5T5-F1
#
_entry.id   AF-A0A527D5T5-F1
#
_cell.length_a   1.000
_cell.length_b   1.000
_cell.length_c   1.000
_cell.angle_alpha   90.00
_cell.angle_beta   90.00
_cell.angle_gamma   90.00
#
_symmetry.space_group_name_H-M   'P 1'
#
loop_
_entity.id
_entity.type
_entity.pdbx_description
1 polymer ?
#
loop_
_entity_poly.entity_id
_entity_poly.type
_entity_poly.pdbx_seq_one_letter_code
_entity_poly.pdbx_strand_id
1 'polypeptide(L)'
;MTKLSRTAALALLAIIIFATLSPIQMRPHLAEANVERALAYVLLGFALALGFPNRLYQVVIFVAVTAGMLELLQIIDPGRHAQLSDAVVKACAGIVGILVGQLVVRSSGRIRAR
;
A
#
# COMPACT_ATOMS: atom_id res chain seq x y z
N MET A 1 15.47 4.89 12.83
CA MET A 1 14.50 5.13 11.74
C MET A 1 13.39 4.08 11.64
N THR A 2 13.54 2.87 12.19
CA THR A 2 12.58 1.77 12.04
C THR A 2 11.26 1.92 12.81
N LYS A 3 11.25 2.62 13.96
CA LYS A 3 9.99 2.84 14.72
C LYS A 3 9.02 3.77 13.99
N LEU A 4 9.52 4.87 13.42
CA LEU A 4 8.71 5.88 12.74
C LEU A 4 8.08 5.36 11.44
N SER A 5 8.80 4.57 10.64
CA SER A 5 8.21 4.02 9.43
C SER A 5 7.25 2.86 9.73
N ARG A 6 7.43 2.14 10.85
CA ARG A 6 6.44 1.15 11.32
C ARG A 6 5.13 1.82 11.71
N THR A 7 5.17 2.91 12.48
CA THR A 7 3.96 3.67 12.80
C THR A 7 3.34 4.29 11.55
N ALA A 8 4.14 4.80 10.61
CA ALA A 8 3.64 5.32 9.34
C ALA A 8 2.96 4.23 8.49
N ALA A 9 3.55 3.03 8.38
CA ALA A 9 2.96 1.91 7.67
C ALA A 9 1.64 1.47 8.30
N LEU A 10 1.55 1.47 9.63
CA LEU A 10 0.34 1.08 10.36
C LEU A 10 -0.77 2.14 10.20
N ALA A 11 -0.41 3.43 10.22
CA ALA A 11 -1.34 4.52 9.92
C ALA A 11 -1.83 4.46 8.46
N LEU A 12 -0.95 4.21 7.50
CA LEU A 12 -1.30 4.05 6.09
C LEU A 12 -2.23 2.85 5.88
N LEU A 13 -1.98 1.73 6.56
CA LEU A 13 -2.87 0.57 6.51
C LEU A 13 -4.26 0.92 7.06
N ALA A 14 -4.34 1.61 8.19
CA ALA A 14 -5.61 2.05 8.77
C ALA A 14 -6.36 2.99 7.81
N ILE A 15 -5.65 3.91 7.15
CA ILE A 15 -6.22 4.81 6.14
C ILE A 15 -6.74 4.02 4.94
N ILE A 16 -5.99 3.03 4.43
CA ILE A 16 -6.41 2.19 3.31
C ILE A 16 -7.66 1.39 3.65
N ILE A 17 -7.71 0.78 4.85
CA ILE A 17 -8.86 0.01 5.31
C ILE A 17 -10.08 0.93 5.42
N PHE A 18 -9.93 2.08 6.09
CA PHE A 18 -11.00 3.06 6.24
C PHE A 18 -11.48 3.57 4.88
N ALA A 19 -10.57 3.95 3.98
CA ALA A 19 -10.93 4.45 2.64
C ALA A 19 -11.58 3.37 1.75
N THR A 20 -11.31 2.08 2.01
CA THR A 20 -11.88 0.98 1.21
C THR A 20 -13.22 0.49 1.75
N LEU A 21 -13.44 0.56 3.07
CA LEU A 21 -14.68 0.13 3.74
C LEU A 21 -15.65 1.29 4.04
N SER A 22 -15.20 2.54 3.93
CA SER A 22 -16.04 3.72 4.13
C SER A 22 -17.09 3.85 3.02
N PRO A 23 -18.34 4.21 3.34
CA PRO A 23 -19.39 4.44 2.36
C PRO A 23 -18.98 5.52 1.36
N ILE A 24 -19.19 5.24 0.07
CA ILE A 24 -18.87 6.10 -1.09
C ILE A 24 -19.47 7.51 -0.98
N GLN A 25 -20.51 7.71 -0.15
CA GLN A 25 -21.29 8.95 -0.06
C GLN A 25 -20.54 10.17 0.50
N MET A 26 -19.31 10.02 1.03
CA MET A 26 -18.54 11.14 1.63
C MET A 26 -17.24 11.51 0.88
N ARG A 27 -17.05 11.06 -0.36
CA ARG A 27 -15.81 11.36 -1.11
C ARG A 27 -15.93 12.65 -1.94
N PRO A 28 -15.26 13.76 -1.57
CA PRO A 28 -14.97 14.82 -2.53
C PRO A 28 -14.10 14.23 -3.65
N HIS A 29 -14.58 14.30 -4.89
CA HIS A 29 -13.91 13.76 -6.06
C HIS A 29 -12.78 14.71 -6.47
N LEU A 30 -11.55 14.43 -6.03
CA LEU A 30 -10.36 15.18 -6.43
C LEU A 30 -9.61 14.52 -7.60
N ALA A 31 -9.75 13.20 -7.79
CA ALA A 31 -9.19 12.43 -8.90
C ALA A 31 -9.98 11.13 -9.14
N GLU A 32 -9.63 10.37 -10.18
CA GLU A 32 -10.13 9.01 -10.36
C GLU A 32 -9.82 8.15 -9.13
N ALA A 33 -10.84 7.49 -8.57
CA ALA A 33 -10.73 6.70 -7.34
C ALA A 33 -9.63 5.63 -7.41
N ASN A 34 -9.32 5.13 -8.61
CA ASN A 34 -8.25 4.15 -8.82
C ASN A 34 -6.85 4.73 -8.63
N VAL A 35 -6.63 6.00 -8.98
CA VAL A 35 -5.34 6.68 -8.80
C VAL A 35 -5.03 6.87 -7.32
N GLU A 36 -6.02 7.32 -6.54
CA GLU A 36 -5.86 7.51 -5.10
C GLU A 36 -5.59 6.18 -4.37
N ARG A 37 -6.28 5.10 -4.79
CA ARG A 37 -6.07 3.75 -4.25
C ARG A 37 -4.68 3.24 -4.60
N ALA A 38 -4.25 3.39 -5.86
CA ALA A 38 -2.90 3.01 -6.27
C ALA A 38 -1.84 3.76 -5.47
N LEU A 39 -1.99 5.09 -5.33
CA LEU A 39 -1.06 5.92 -4.55
C LEU A 39 -0.97 5.48 -3.09
N ALA A 40 -2.09 5.12 -2.46
CA ALA A 40 -2.09 4.62 -1.10
C ALA A 40 -1.29 3.32 -0.96
N TYR A 41 -1.42 2.39 -1.91
CA TYR A 41 -0.63 1.15 -1.92
C TYR A 41 0.86 1.40 -2.17
N VAL A 42 1.22 2.36 -3.05
CA VAL A 42 2.63 2.79 -3.23
C VAL A 42 3.20 3.29 -1.91
N LEU A 43 2.50 4.17 -1.20
CA LEU A 43 2.95 4.72 0.07
C LEU A 43 3.07 3.64 1.16
N LEU A 44 2.11 2.70 1.21
CA LEU A 44 2.15 1.57 2.14
C LEU A 44 3.39 0.70 1.88
N GLY A 45 3.61 0.30 0.62
CA GLY A 45 4.76 -0.50 0.23
C GLY A 45 6.10 0.18 0.54
N PHE A 46 6.18 1.49 0.28
CA PHE A 46 7.33 2.32 0.61
C PHE A 46 7.62 2.36 2.11
N ALA A 47 6.60 2.66 2.93
CA ALA A 47 6.75 2.72 4.39
C ALA A 47 7.16 1.37 4.99
N LEU A 48 6.59 0.27 4.51
CA LEU A 48 6.96 -1.08 4.94
C LEU A 48 8.39 -1.44 4.56
N ALA A 49 8.83 -1.10 3.35
CA ALA A 49 10.21 -1.34 2.92
C ALA A 49 11.24 -0.56 3.74
N LEU A 50 10.91 0.68 4.15
CA LEU A 50 11.73 1.46 5.08
C LEU A 50 11.76 0.87 6.49
N GLY A 51 10.63 0.32 6.97
CA GLY A 51 10.51 -0.26 8.32
C GLY A 51 11.05 -1.67 8.49
N PHE A 52 11.09 -2.43 7.40
CA PHE A 52 11.49 -3.83 7.38
C PHE A 52 12.43 -4.14 6.20
N PRO A 53 13.60 -3.49 6.11
CA PRO A 53 14.48 -3.63 4.95
C PRO A 53 15.02 -5.05 4.73
N ASN A 54 15.11 -5.86 5.78
CA ASN A 54 15.59 -7.25 5.71
C ASN A 54 14.45 -8.29 5.51
N ARG A 55 13.18 -7.88 5.44
CA ARG A 55 12.03 -8.80 5.33
C ARG A 55 11.15 -8.51 4.13
N LEU A 56 11.75 -8.21 2.98
CA LEU A 56 11.03 -7.81 1.77
C LEU A 56 10.00 -8.84 1.29
N TYR A 57 10.33 -10.12 1.34
CA TYR A 57 9.39 -11.19 0.98
C TYR A 57 8.11 -11.11 1.82
N GLN A 58 8.22 -10.90 3.13
CA GLN A 58 7.06 -10.74 4.01
C GLN A 58 6.25 -9.49 3.66
N VAL A 59 6.93 -8.39 3.33
CA VAL A 59 6.29 -7.13 2.96
C VAL A 59 5.52 -7.26 1.64
N VAL A 60 6.10 -7.90 0.62
CA VAL A 60 5.44 -8.14 -0.68
C VAL A 60 4.20 -9.03 -0.49
N ILE A 61 4.33 -10.13 0.25
CA ILE A 61 3.20 -11.03 0.54
C ILE A 61 2.11 -10.26 1.29
N PHE A 62 2.46 -9.48 2.30
CA PHE A 62 1.50 -8.70 3.09
C PHE A 62 0.71 -7.71 2.22
N VAL A 63 1.40 -6.98 1.33
CA VAL A 63 0.78 -6.04 0.40
C VAL A 63 -0.15 -6.76 -0.58
N ALA A 64 0.28 -7.89 -1.15
CA ALA A 64 -0.53 -8.68 -2.08
C ALA A 64 -1.78 -9.25 -1.40
N VAL A 65 -1.64 -9.81 -0.19
CA VAL A 65 -2.77 -10.31 0.62
C VAL A 65 -3.72 -9.18 0.96
N THR A 66 -3.21 -8.00 1.34
CA THR A 66 -4.05 -6.83 1.66
C THR A 66 -4.82 -6.34 0.43
N ALA A 67 -4.19 -6.32 -0.75
CA ALA A 67 -4.84 -5.99 -2.02
C ALA A 67 -5.98 -6.97 -2.36
N GLY A 68 -5.70 -8.27 -2.29
CA GLY A 68 -6.69 -9.31 -2.56
C GLY A 68 -7.85 -9.32 -1.57
N MET A 69 -7.56 -9.27 -0.27
CA MET A 69 -8.60 -9.26 0.78
C MET A 69 -9.51 -8.04 0.67
N LEU A 70 -8.95 -6.86 0.45
CA LEU A 70 -9.75 -5.65 0.32
C LEU A 70 -10.59 -5.61 -0.96
N GLU A 71 -10.12 -6.24 -2.05
CA GLU A 71 -10.92 -6.41 -3.27
C GLU A 71 -12.05 -7.43 -3.09
N LEU A 72 -11.76 -8.57 -2.44
CA LEU A 72 -12.75 -9.59 -2.13
C LEU A 72 -13.86 -9.06 -1.21
N LEU A 73 -13.51 -8.21 -0.24
CA LEU A 73 -14.49 -7.56 0.62
C LEU A 73 -15.41 -6.60 -0.16
N GLN A 74 -15.02 -6.14 -1.35
CA GLN A 74 -15.89 -5.32 -2.20
C GLN A 74 -16.97 -6.14 -2.91
N ILE A 75 -16.85 -7.47 -3.00
CA ILE A 75 -17.90 -8.37 -3.52
C ILE A 75 -19.19 -8.25 -2.68
N ILE A 76 -19.03 -7.90 -1.40
CA ILE A 76 -20.14 -7.75 -0.45
C ILE A 76 -20.91 -6.45 -0.71
N ASP A 77 -20.33 -5.48 -1.43
CA ASP A 77 -20.96 -4.21 -1.77
C ASP A 77 -21.85 -4.40 -3.03
N PRO A 78 -23.19 -4.31 -2.92
CA PRO A 78 -24.15 -4.76 -3.94
C PRO A 78 -24.14 -3.99 -5.27
N GLY A 79 -23.19 -3.06 -5.47
CA GLY A 79 -22.99 -2.31 -6.71
C GLY A 79 -21.59 -2.41 -7.31
N ARG A 80 -20.68 -3.21 -6.74
CA ARG A 80 -19.27 -3.28 -7.18
C ARG A 80 -18.88 -4.71 -7.54
N HIS A 81 -18.71 -4.97 -8.84
CA HIS A 81 -18.06 -6.19 -9.28
C HIS A 81 -16.58 -6.13 -8.88
N ALA A 82 -16.13 -7.07 -8.05
CA ALA A 82 -14.70 -7.22 -7.79
C ALA A 82 -13.97 -7.49 -9.11
N GLN A 83 -13.08 -6.59 -9.47
CA GLN A 83 -12.28 -6.73 -10.66
C GLN A 83 -10.89 -7.22 -10.25
N LEU A 84 -10.55 -8.43 -10.69
CA LEU A 84 -9.20 -8.97 -10.52
C LEU A 84 -8.13 -8.01 -11.05
N SER A 85 -8.44 -7.21 -12.08
CA SER A 85 -7.56 -6.14 -12.57
C SER A 85 -7.26 -5.07 -11.52
N ASP A 86 -8.23 -4.66 -10.71
CA ASP A 86 -8.03 -3.67 -9.64
C ASP A 86 -7.13 -4.21 -8.52
N ALA A 87 -7.30 -5.48 -8.16
CA ALA A 87 -6.40 -6.14 -7.20
C ALA A 87 -4.96 -6.20 -7.73
N VAL A 88 -4.77 -6.52 -9.02
CA VAL A 88 -3.45 -6.56 -9.66
C VAL A 88 -2.82 -5.17 -9.69
N VAL A 89 -3.56 -4.13 -10.05
CA VAL A 89 -3.06 -2.74 -10.06
C VAL A 89 -2.59 -2.33 -8.67
N LYS A 90 -3.36 -2.62 -7.62
CA LYS A 90 -2.98 -2.32 -6.22
C LYS A 90 -1.73 -3.10 -5.79
N ALA A 91 -1.64 -4.37 -6.15
CA ALA A 91 -0.47 -5.19 -5.87
C ALA A 91 0.79 -4.64 -6.57
N CYS A 92 0.71 -4.32 -7.87
CA CYS A 92 1.79 -3.71 -8.63
C CYS A 92 2.20 -2.36 -8.04
N ALA A 93 1.24 -1.50 -7.71
CA ALA A 93 1.48 -0.21 -7.07
C ALA A 93 2.25 -0.38 -5.75
N GLY A 94 1.84 -1.33 -4.91
CA GLY A 94 2.54 -1.63 -3.66
C GLY A 94 3.95 -2.19 -3.87
N ILE A 95 4.17 -3.04 -4.89
CA ILE A 95 5.51 -3.53 -5.26
C ILE A 95 6.42 -2.38 -5.69
N VAL A 96 5.92 -1.44 -6.50
CA VAL A 96 6.65 -0.23 -6.89
C VAL A 96 7.08 0.56 -5.65
N GLY A 97 6.18 0.77 -4.70
CA GLY A 97 6.49 1.40 -3.43
C GLY A 97 7.62 0.71 -2.67
N ILE A 98 7.58 -0.63 -2.61
CA ILE A 98 8.61 -1.44 -1.94
C ILE A 98 9.98 -1.27 -2.60
N LEU A 99 10.03 -1.30 -3.94
CA LEU A 99 11.27 -1.14 -4.70
C LEU A 99 11.90 0.23 -4.48
N VAL A 100 11.08 1.29 -4.51
CA VAL A 100 11.53 2.66 -4.22
C VAL A 100 12.05 2.76 -2.78
N GLY A 101 11.33 2.20 -1.80
CA GLY A 101 11.76 2.20 -0.41
C GLY A 101 13.09 1.48 -0.21
N GLN A 102 13.29 0.35 -0.89
CA GLN A 102 14.55 -0.38 -0.89
C GLN A 102 15.72 0.41 -1.48
N LEU A 103 15.48 1.13 -2.59
CA LEU A 103 16.50 1.99 -3.19
C LEU A 103 16.93 3.09 -2.21
N VAL A 104 15.98 3.67 -1.47
CA VAL A 104 16.24 4.69 -0.44
C VAL A 104 17.02 4.11 0.75
N VAL A 105 16.67 2.92 1.24
CA VAL A 105 17.45 2.27 2.31
C VAL A 105 18.87 1.94 1.84
N ARG A 106 19.02 1.40 0.63
CA ARG A 106 20.32 1.04 0.06
C ARG A 106 21.23 2.25 -0.17
N SER A 107 20.68 3.36 -0.68
CA SER A 107 21.43 4.61 -0.85
C SER A 107 21.84 5.21 0.50
N SER A 108 20.95 5.19 1.49
CA SER A 108 21.26 5.67 2.85
C SER A 108 22.33 4.83 3.56
N GLY A 109 22.36 3.51 3.31
CA GLY A 109 23.42 2.62 3.79
C GLY A 109 24.78 2.90 3.16
N ARG A 110 24.83 3.31 1.89
CA ARG A 110 26.08 3.73 1.22
C ARG A 110 26.60 5.09 1.72
N ILE A 111 25.70 6.00 2.10
CA ILE A 111 26.06 7.35 2.58
C ILE A 111 26.71 7.29 3.98
N ARG A 112 26.40 6.28 4.80
CA ARG A 112 26.97 6.14 6.16
C ARG A 112 28.30 5.36 6.21
N ALA A 113 28.75 4.82 5.07
CA ALA A 113 30.01 4.09 4.94
C ALA A 113 31.12 4.90 4.23
N ARG A 114 30.88 6.19 3.99
CA ARG A 114 31.88 7.19 3.62
C ARG A 114 32.07 8.16 4.77
#